data_AF-A0A0G0UVK0-F1
#
_entry.id   AF-A0A0G0UVK0-F1
#
_cell.length_a   1.000
_cell.length_b   1.000
_cell.length_c   1.000
_cell.angle_alpha   90.00
_cell.angle_beta   90.00
_cell.angle_gamma   90.00
#
_symmetry.space_group_name_H-M   'P 1'
#
loop_
_entity.id
_entity.type
_entity.pdbx_description
1 polymer ?
#
loop_
_entity_poly.entity_id
_entity_poly.type
_entity_poly.pdbx_seq_one_letter_code
_entity_poly.pdbx_strand_id
1 'polypeptide(L)'
;MTRFSLFATVLALVLTVSCSVQDEGTETDVIGKNDTTSAEVTNEFAENDTTETTCEFKDCNGDCANEEALGNGFCSEKFRCAALNWDEGDCCPDGFVRDCRGDCANERLLGDGDCDWDEFDEFPSMAHFACEEYNWDNGDCCPPNETKDCNNQCWPYEWSVDDICDDGSHLHMPNWNCEKFRWDSGACIFCGDGVCADDNFTHGESELTCPQDCPSKCGDHFCNWIESLNWVGEEDGHHCADDCELFEPSDQECPEGKVVDCNGTCQPSSRLGDDACDHGYYAVSPDFQCWRLNWDNGDCDRCGDNVCYYFDEDHESCPEDCPVRPYIP
;
A
#
# COMPACT_ATOMS: atom_id res chain seq x y z
N MET A 1 16.96 -28.78 -35.75
CA MET A 1 17.82 -29.22 -34.63
C MET A 1 16.91 -29.48 -33.45
N THR A 2 16.74 -30.76 -33.14
CA THR A 2 15.87 -31.35 -32.13
C THR A 2 16.49 -31.22 -30.74
N ARG A 3 15.71 -30.81 -29.73
CA ARG A 3 15.90 -31.26 -28.35
C ARG A 3 14.55 -31.48 -27.66
N PHE A 4 14.26 -32.76 -27.47
CA PHE A 4 13.29 -33.31 -26.52
C PHE A 4 13.74 -32.99 -25.10
N SER A 5 12.80 -32.68 -24.20
CA SER A 5 13.01 -32.89 -22.76
C SER A 5 11.77 -33.57 -22.17
N LEU A 6 12.04 -34.71 -21.55
CA LEU A 6 11.09 -35.60 -20.88
C LEU A 6 10.52 -34.93 -19.63
N PHE A 7 9.19 -34.98 -19.45
CA PHE A 7 8.58 -34.83 -18.14
C PHE A 7 8.30 -36.21 -17.55
N ALA A 8 8.86 -36.46 -16.37
CA ALA A 8 8.70 -37.66 -15.59
C ALA A 8 7.35 -37.67 -14.87
N THR A 9 6.64 -38.77 -14.98
CA THR A 9 5.42 -39.11 -14.26
C THR A 9 5.77 -39.50 -12.82
N VAL A 10 5.29 -38.75 -11.82
CA VAL A 10 5.33 -39.15 -10.41
C VAL A 10 4.01 -39.83 -10.05
N LEU A 11 4.13 -41.10 -9.68
CA LEU A 11 3.06 -42.00 -9.27
C LEU A 11 2.74 -41.75 -7.79
N ALA A 12 1.60 -41.14 -7.48
CA ALA A 12 1.11 -41.00 -6.11
C ALA A 12 0.42 -42.30 -5.67
N LEU A 13 1.00 -42.97 -4.67
CA LEU A 13 0.46 -44.15 -4.03
C LEU A 13 -0.56 -43.70 -2.97
N VAL A 14 -1.85 -43.90 -3.24
CA VAL A 14 -2.94 -43.65 -2.29
C VAL A 14 -3.07 -44.87 -1.38
N LEU A 15 -2.70 -44.72 -0.11
CA LEU A 15 -2.96 -45.68 0.97
C LEU A 15 -4.19 -45.21 1.74
N THR A 16 -5.36 -45.78 1.45
CA THR A 16 -6.55 -45.65 2.29
C THR A 16 -6.50 -46.69 3.40
N VAL A 17 -6.37 -46.23 4.65
CA VAL A 17 -6.62 -47.05 5.84
C VAL A 17 -8.08 -46.83 6.22
N SER A 18 -8.89 -47.88 6.07
CA SER A 18 -10.28 -47.91 6.51
C SER A 18 -10.36 -48.66 7.83
N CYS A 19 -10.58 -47.96 8.94
CA CYS A 19 -10.96 -48.60 10.21
C CYS A 19 -12.47 -48.90 10.18
N SER A 20 -12.83 -50.17 10.23
CA SER A 20 -14.19 -50.65 10.44
C SER A 20 -14.43 -50.84 11.93
N VAL A 21 -15.31 -50.04 12.53
CA VAL A 21 -15.87 -50.29 13.86
C VAL A 21 -17.01 -51.29 13.69
N GLN A 22 -16.92 -52.45 14.36
CA GLN A 22 -18.01 -53.40 14.51
C GLN A 22 -18.73 -53.10 15.83
N ASP A 23 -19.96 -52.60 15.74
CA ASP A 23 -20.92 -52.58 16.85
C ASP A 23 -21.74 -53.88 16.80
N GLU A 24 -21.60 -54.72 17.82
CA GLU A 24 -22.56 -55.78 18.16
C GLU A 24 -22.90 -55.67 19.65
N GLY A 25 -24.19 -55.62 20.00
CA GLY A 25 -24.56 -55.64 21.42
C GLY A 25 -26.00 -55.29 21.78
N THR A 26 -26.96 -56.04 21.25
CA THR A 26 -28.40 -55.97 21.53
C THR A 26 -28.79 -56.37 22.96
N GLU A 27 -29.72 -55.60 23.53
CA GLU A 27 -31.02 -56.03 24.10
C GLU A 27 -31.06 -56.92 25.37
N THR A 28 -31.73 -56.44 26.42
CA THR A 28 -32.96 -57.09 26.95
C THR A 28 -33.66 -56.22 27.99
N ASP A 29 -34.97 -56.13 27.79
CA ASP A 29 -35.98 -55.45 28.59
C ASP A 29 -36.72 -56.50 29.44
N VAL A 30 -36.81 -56.34 30.77
CA VAL A 30 -37.80 -57.06 31.59
C VAL A 30 -38.31 -56.20 32.75
N ILE A 31 -39.62 -55.99 32.69
CA ILE A 31 -40.54 -55.33 33.62
C ILE A 31 -40.52 -55.92 35.03
N GLY A 32 -40.67 -55.07 36.06
CA GLY A 32 -41.08 -55.51 37.39
C GLY A 32 -41.37 -54.39 38.39
N LYS A 33 -42.61 -53.86 38.38
CA LYS A 33 -43.17 -53.11 39.52
C LYS A 33 -43.46 -54.08 40.68
N ASN A 34 -43.18 -53.68 41.92
CA ASN A 34 -44.09 -53.85 43.05
C ASN A 34 -43.69 -53.01 44.26
N ASP A 35 -44.73 -52.45 44.87
CA ASP A 35 -44.80 -51.61 46.07
C ASP A 35 -44.38 -52.29 47.38
N THR A 36 -44.33 -51.44 48.42
CA THR A 36 -44.67 -51.65 49.84
C THR A 36 -43.56 -51.95 50.88
N THR A 37 -43.24 -50.88 51.62
CA THR A 37 -43.21 -50.69 53.10
C THR A 37 -42.57 -51.72 54.05
N SER A 38 -41.71 -51.14 54.90
CA SER A 38 -41.46 -51.43 56.33
C SER A 38 -40.83 -52.77 56.74
N ALA A 39 -39.57 -52.71 57.18
CA ALA A 39 -39.19 -53.11 58.54
C ALA A 39 -37.69 -52.81 58.79
N GLU A 40 -37.42 -52.21 59.94
CA GLU A 40 -36.10 -52.15 60.57
C GLU A 40 -35.59 -53.58 60.81
N VAL A 41 -34.43 -53.90 60.26
CA VAL A 41 -33.62 -55.04 60.69
C VAL A 41 -32.18 -54.56 60.78
N THR A 42 -31.74 -54.33 62.01
CA THR A 42 -30.33 -54.23 62.39
C THR A 42 -29.66 -55.57 62.06
N ASN A 43 -28.70 -55.55 61.13
CA ASN A 43 -27.82 -56.68 60.91
C ASN A 43 -26.38 -56.18 60.84
N GLU A 44 -25.68 -56.34 61.96
CA GLU A 44 -24.22 -56.38 62.03
C GLU A 44 -23.75 -57.56 61.18
N PHE A 45 -23.18 -57.27 60.01
CA PHE A 45 -22.36 -58.23 59.27
C PHE A 45 -21.11 -57.49 58.78
N ALA A 46 -19.98 -57.85 59.39
CA ALA A 46 -18.64 -57.98 58.82
C ALA A 46 -18.24 -56.85 57.85
N GLU A 47 -17.46 -55.86 58.30
CA GLU A 47 -15.99 -55.98 58.27
C GLU A 47 -15.50 -56.96 57.18
N ASN A 48 -15.01 -56.38 56.08
CA ASN A 48 -14.01 -56.90 55.15
C ASN A 48 -14.49 -56.91 53.69
N ASP A 49 -14.72 -55.71 53.16
CA ASP A 49 -14.51 -55.47 51.72
C ASP A 49 -13.54 -54.30 51.58
N THR A 50 -12.31 -54.50 52.05
CA THR A 50 -11.15 -53.83 51.45
C THR A 50 -10.83 -54.59 50.17
N THR A 51 -11.73 -54.53 49.19
CA THR A 51 -11.27 -54.42 47.82
C THR A 51 -10.48 -53.12 47.80
N GLU A 52 -9.18 -53.22 48.09
CA GLU A 52 -8.23 -52.29 47.55
C GLU A 52 -8.52 -52.30 46.05
N THR A 53 -9.33 -51.34 45.62
CA THR A 53 -9.39 -50.90 44.24
C THR A 53 -7.97 -50.44 43.98
N THR A 54 -7.14 -51.39 43.56
CA THR A 54 -5.79 -51.19 43.13
C THR A 54 -5.93 -50.36 41.88
N CYS A 55 -5.88 -49.04 42.03
CA CYS A 55 -5.82 -48.21 40.85
C CYS A 55 -4.44 -48.44 40.25
N GLU A 56 -4.48 -49.05 39.07
CA GLU A 56 -3.27 -49.37 38.31
C GLU A 56 -2.63 -48.08 37.78
N PHE A 57 -3.42 -47.03 37.59
CA PHE A 57 -2.97 -45.73 37.10
C PHE A 57 -2.94 -44.65 38.19
N LYS A 58 -1.77 -44.01 38.34
CA LYS A 58 -1.52 -42.94 39.31
C LYS A 58 -1.33 -41.60 38.60
N ASP A 59 -1.89 -40.55 39.17
CA ASP A 59 -1.68 -39.18 38.70
C ASP A 59 -0.37 -38.58 39.21
N CYS A 60 -0.11 -37.31 38.90
CA CYS A 60 1.10 -36.61 39.32
C CYS A 60 1.31 -36.52 40.84
N ASN A 61 0.24 -36.67 41.64
CA ASN A 61 0.30 -36.67 43.10
C ASN A 61 0.40 -38.09 43.70
N GLY A 62 0.33 -39.13 42.87
CA GLY A 62 0.26 -40.53 43.31
C GLY A 62 -1.16 -40.98 43.70
N ASP A 63 -2.18 -40.17 43.41
CA ASP A 63 -3.58 -40.50 43.63
C ASP A 63 -4.13 -41.34 42.47
N CYS A 64 -5.24 -42.02 42.71
CA CYS A 64 -5.91 -42.83 41.70
C CYS A 64 -6.62 -41.97 40.66
N ALA A 65 -6.38 -42.25 39.38
CA ALA A 65 -6.99 -41.54 38.27
C ALA A 65 -7.45 -42.47 37.14
N ASN A 66 -8.31 -41.94 36.27
CA ASN A 66 -8.80 -42.66 35.09
C ASN A 66 -7.75 -42.57 33.97
N GLU A 67 -7.25 -43.71 33.50
CA GLU A 67 -6.30 -43.79 32.38
C GLU A 67 -6.86 -43.22 31.07
N GLU A 68 -8.18 -43.23 30.87
CA GLU A 68 -8.83 -42.64 29.68
C GLU A 68 -8.68 -41.11 29.60
N ALA A 69 -8.28 -40.47 30.71
CA ALA A 69 -7.99 -39.04 30.70
C ALA A 69 -6.54 -38.73 30.31
N LEU A 70 -5.68 -39.75 30.16
CA LEU A 70 -4.29 -39.59 29.73
C LEU A 70 -4.22 -39.55 28.20
N GLY A 71 -3.62 -38.51 27.62
CA GLY A 71 -3.36 -38.48 26.17
C GLY A 71 -4.62 -38.48 25.30
N ASN A 72 -5.73 -37.96 25.80
CA ASN A 72 -7.03 -37.96 25.12
C ASN A 72 -7.28 -36.73 24.22
N GLY A 73 -6.27 -35.88 24.02
CA GLY A 73 -6.34 -34.62 23.30
C GLY A 73 -6.71 -33.41 24.17
N PHE A 74 -7.01 -33.60 25.45
CA PHE A 74 -7.38 -32.53 26.38
C PHE A 74 -6.47 -32.52 27.60
N CYS A 75 -5.86 -31.38 27.89
CA CYS A 75 -5.00 -31.26 29.05
C CYS A 75 -5.74 -31.55 30.37
N SER A 76 -5.39 -32.66 30.99
CA SER A 76 -5.79 -33.08 32.31
C SER A 76 -4.79 -32.58 33.33
N GLU A 77 -5.17 -31.59 34.14
CA GLU A 77 -4.32 -31.00 35.19
C GLU A 77 -3.74 -32.05 36.18
N LYS A 78 -4.42 -33.19 36.36
CA LYS A 78 -3.92 -34.31 37.18
C LYS A 78 -2.71 -35.02 36.57
N PHE A 79 -2.55 -34.96 35.25
CA PHE A 79 -1.48 -35.60 34.48
C PHE A 79 -0.43 -34.61 33.96
N ARG A 80 -0.58 -33.31 34.28
CA ARG A 80 0.35 -32.24 33.93
C ARG A 80 1.65 -32.28 34.75
N CYS A 81 2.47 -33.31 34.52
CA CYS A 81 3.82 -33.40 35.07
C CYS A 81 4.76 -34.16 34.13
N ALA A 82 6.06 -33.87 34.24
CA ALA A 82 7.10 -34.49 33.41
C ALA A 82 7.13 -36.03 33.51
N ALA A 83 6.71 -36.62 34.64
CA ALA A 83 6.68 -38.07 34.82
C ALA A 83 5.67 -38.77 33.91
N LEU A 84 4.57 -38.07 33.54
CA LEU A 84 3.53 -38.54 32.64
C LEU A 84 3.61 -37.84 31.27
N ASN A 85 4.80 -37.32 30.94
CA ASN A 85 5.08 -36.59 29.71
C ASN A 85 4.08 -35.44 29.45
N TRP A 86 3.68 -34.73 30.52
CA TRP A 86 2.69 -33.65 30.44
C TRP A 86 1.39 -34.12 29.80
N ASP A 87 0.77 -35.14 30.38
CA ASP A 87 -0.45 -35.77 29.87
C ASP A 87 -0.27 -36.38 28.47
N GLU A 88 0.80 -37.14 28.28
CA GLU A 88 1.23 -37.69 26.96
C GLU A 88 1.34 -36.63 25.86
N GLY A 89 1.63 -35.39 26.25
CA GLY A 89 1.74 -34.24 25.35
C GLY A 89 0.47 -33.41 25.23
N ASP A 90 -0.60 -33.74 25.96
CA ASP A 90 -1.83 -32.93 25.96
C ASP A 90 -1.72 -31.63 26.71
N CYS A 91 -0.86 -31.61 27.73
CA CYS A 91 -0.50 -30.42 28.47
C CYS A 91 0.88 -29.91 28.07
N CYS A 92 1.13 -28.63 28.35
CA CYS A 92 2.45 -28.04 28.22
C CYS A 92 3.16 -27.91 29.57
N PRO A 93 4.51 -27.86 29.58
CA PRO A 93 5.29 -27.49 30.76
C PRO A 93 4.88 -26.11 31.30
N ASP A 94 5.17 -25.84 32.57
CA ASP A 94 4.92 -24.52 33.15
C ASP A 94 5.65 -23.41 32.34
N GLY A 95 4.92 -22.34 32.02
CA GLY A 95 5.40 -21.25 31.17
C GLY A 95 5.26 -21.51 29.66
N PHE A 96 4.59 -22.60 29.28
CA PHE A 96 4.29 -22.93 27.89
C PHE A 96 2.78 -23.15 27.71
N VAL A 97 2.30 -22.85 26.51
CA VAL A 97 0.90 -23.03 26.08
C VAL A 97 0.86 -23.71 24.70
N ARG A 98 -0.24 -24.38 24.38
CA ARG A 98 -0.44 -25.04 23.08
C ARG A 98 -0.62 -24.01 21.99
N ASP A 99 0.24 -23.95 20.97
CA ASP A 99 0.10 -23.05 19.84
C ASP A 99 -1.04 -23.50 18.89
N CYS A 100 -1.26 -22.77 17.80
CA CYS A 100 -2.31 -23.06 16.82
C CYS A 100 -2.09 -24.39 16.06
N ARG A 101 -0.91 -25.02 16.18
CA ARG A 101 -0.57 -26.35 15.62
C ARG A 101 -0.68 -27.47 16.66
N GLY A 102 -0.93 -27.13 17.92
CA GLY A 102 -0.95 -28.07 19.04
C GLY A 102 0.43 -28.34 19.64
N ASP A 103 1.47 -27.62 19.25
CA ASP A 103 2.80 -27.71 19.83
C ASP A 103 2.92 -26.83 21.07
N CYS A 104 3.83 -27.15 22.00
CA CYS A 104 4.04 -26.30 23.17
C CYS A 104 5.00 -25.14 22.85
N ALA A 105 4.48 -23.92 22.91
CA ALA A 105 5.20 -22.67 22.69
C ALA A 105 5.32 -21.87 23.99
N ASN A 106 6.34 -21.02 24.09
CA ASN A 106 6.56 -20.22 25.30
C ASN A 106 5.47 -19.16 25.41
N GLU A 107 4.76 -19.12 26.55
CA GLU A 107 3.64 -18.18 26.76
C GLU A 107 4.05 -16.71 26.68
N ARG A 108 5.35 -16.42 26.80
CA ARG A 108 5.89 -15.06 26.75
C ARG A 108 5.95 -14.46 25.35
N LEU A 109 5.87 -15.29 24.32
CA LEU A 109 5.87 -14.80 22.94
C LEU A 109 4.47 -14.29 22.57
N LEU A 110 3.43 -14.78 23.26
CA LEU A 110 2.07 -14.31 23.07
C LEU A 110 1.93 -12.82 23.41
N GLY A 111 1.77 -11.97 22.41
CA GLY A 111 1.64 -10.52 22.60
C GLY A 111 2.97 -9.80 22.91
N ASP A 112 4.11 -10.30 22.40
CA ASP A 112 5.45 -9.75 22.69
C ASP A 112 5.88 -8.56 21.80
N GLY A 113 5.05 -8.19 20.83
CA GLY A 113 5.25 -7.12 19.86
C GLY A 113 5.70 -7.60 18.48
N ASP A 114 6.12 -8.86 18.36
CA ASP A 114 6.48 -9.52 17.11
C ASP A 114 5.38 -10.50 16.70
N CYS A 115 5.14 -10.68 15.40
CA CYS A 115 4.12 -11.62 14.95
C CYS A 115 4.69 -13.04 14.89
N ASP A 116 4.19 -13.94 15.74
CA ASP A 116 4.54 -15.36 15.76
C ASP A 116 3.82 -16.15 14.64
N TRP A 117 4.17 -15.87 13.38
CA TRP A 117 3.78 -16.64 12.20
C TRP A 117 4.99 -17.38 11.60
N ASP A 118 4.81 -18.68 11.37
CA ASP A 118 5.65 -19.64 10.65
C ASP A 118 6.36 -19.24 9.31
N GLU A 119 6.10 -18.10 8.68
CA GLU A 119 6.14 -18.10 7.21
C GLU A 119 7.54 -17.97 6.63
N PHE A 120 8.48 -17.26 7.27
CA PHE A 120 9.69 -16.87 6.53
C PHE A 120 10.99 -16.67 7.29
N ASP A 121 11.09 -17.01 8.58
CA ASP A 121 12.38 -16.87 9.24
C ASP A 121 13.29 -18.08 9.08
N GLU A 122 14.55 -17.78 8.76
CA GLU A 122 15.72 -18.68 8.74
C GLU A 122 15.96 -19.34 10.12
N PHE A 123 15.21 -18.90 11.13
CA PHE A 123 15.07 -19.49 12.45
C PHE A 123 13.59 -19.83 12.69
N PRO A 124 13.19 -21.11 12.69
CA PRO A 124 11.83 -21.48 13.01
C PRO A 124 11.52 -21.02 14.44
N SER A 125 10.74 -19.94 14.58
CA SER A 125 10.04 -19.63 15.82
C SER A 125 9.19 -20.86 16.14
N MET A 126 9.43 -21.46 17.31
CA MET A 126 8.70 -22.66 17.76
C MET A 126 7.28 -22.31 18.26
N ALA A 127 6.77 -21.13 17.90
CA ALA A 127 5.49 -20.60 18.33
C ALA A 127 4.67 -20.22 17.10
N HIS A 128 3.39 -20.58 17.13
CA HIS A 128 2.41 -20.21 16.12
C HIS A 128 1.18 -19.67 16.84
N PHE A 129 1.18 -18.39 17.18
CA PHE A 129 0.06 -17.74 17.88
C PHE A 129 -0.84 -16.91 16.95
N ALA A 130 -0.50 -16.85 15.66
CA ALA A 130 -1.29 -16.18 14.62
C ALA A 130 -2.60 -16.92 14.24
N CYS A 131 -3.50 -17.19 15.20
CA CYS A 131 -4.84 -17.70 14.93
C CYS A 131 -5.91 -17.06 15.83
N GLU A 132 -7.19 -17.27 15.49
CA GLU A 132 -8.34 -16.69 16.20
C GLU A 132 -8.38 -17.07 17.70
N GLU A 133 -7.97 -18.29 18.06
CA GLU A 133 -7.92 -18.75 19.46
C GLU A 133 -7.03 -17.86 20.34
N TYR A 134 -5.93 -17.38 19.78
CA TYR A 134 -4.96 -16.52 20.44
C TYR A 134 -5.12 -15.04 20.08
N ASN A 135 -6.27 -14.67 19.51
CA ASN A 135 -6.58 -13.32 19.08
C ASN A 135 -5.49 -12.73 18.17
N TRP A 136 -5.00 -13.54 17.22
CA TRP A 136 -3.92 -13.19 16.29
C TRP A 136 -2.69 -12.70 17.04
N ASP A 137 -2.19 -13.55 17.94
CA ASP A 137 -1.04 -13.26 18.80
C ASP A 137 -1.25 -12.02 19.67
N ASN A 138 -2.39 -11.96 20.38
CA ASN A 138 -2.81 -10.78 21.16
C ASN A 138 -2.81 -9.45 20.37
N GLY A 139 -2.98 -9.52 19.04
CA GLY A 139 -2.95 -8.36 18.14
C GLY A 139 -1.57 -8.06 17.56
N ASP A 140 -0.57 -8.92 17.76
CA ASP A 140 0.72 -8.78 17.13
C ASP A 140 0.72 -9.18 15.65
N CYS A 141 -0.11 -10.16 15.32
CA CYS A 141 -0.42 -10.57 13.97
C CYS A 141 -1.75 -9.98 13.47
N CYS A 142 -1.95 -10.05 12.15
CA CYS A 142 -3.22 -9.72 11.52
C CYS A 142 -3.95 -10.97 11.01
N PRO A 143 -5.29 -10.93 10.89
CA PRO A 143 -6.06 -11.94 10.19
C PRO A 143 -5.58 -12.14 8.73
N PRO A 144 -5.94 -13.27 8.08
CA PRO A 144 -5.62 -13.52 6.68
C PRO A 144 -6.10 -12.38 5.77
N ASN A 145 -5.22 -11.96 4.85
CA ASN A 145 -5.40 -10.84 3.91
C ASN A 145 -5.32 -9.42 4.52
N GLU A 146 -5.03 -9.32 5.82
CA GLU A 146 -4.76 -8.04 6.47
C GLU A 146 -3.26 -7.88 6.76
N THR A 147 -2.81 -6.65 6.96
CA THR A 147 -1.44 -6.29 7.32
C THR A 147 -1.45 -5.11 8.26
N LYS A 148 -0.46 -5.03 9.17
CA LYS A 148 -0.30 -3.89 10.06
C LYS A 148 0.12 -2.64 9.27
N ASP A 149 -0.71 -1.61 9.37
CA ASP A 149 -0.43 -0.26 8.90
C ASP A 149 0.66 0.43 9.75
N CYS A 150 0.96 1.70 9.46
CA CYS A 150 1.97 2.48 10.17
C CYS A 150 1.59 2.81 11.63
N ASN A 151 0.32 2.58 12.03
CA ASN A 151 -0.20 2.73 13.39
C ASN A 151 -0.35 1.39 14.12
N ASN A 152 0.20 0.29 13.56
CA ASN A 152 0.05 -1.08 14.05
C ASN A 152 -1.40 -1.59 14.09
N GLN A 153 -2.28 -1.07 13.24
CA GLN A 153 -3.65 -1.55 13.06
C GLN A 153 -3.74 -2.46 11.84
N CYS A 154 -4.57 -3.50 11.93
CA CYS A 154 -4.77 -4.43 10.83
C CYS A 154 -5.79 -3.90 9.83
N TRP A 155 -5.39 -3.85 8.56
CA TRP A 155 -6.20 -3.42 7.44
C TRP A 155 -5.92 -4.28 6.20
N PRO A 156 -6.86 -4.40 5.25
CA PRO A 156 -6.63 -5.14 4.01
C PRO A 156 -5.40 -4.59 3.27
N TYR A 157 -4.47 -5.48 2.89
CA TYR A 157 -3.24 -5.07 2.18
C TYR A 157 -3.54 -4.34 0.86
N GLU A 158 -4.66 -4.65 0.23
CA GLU A 158 -5.07 -4.05 -1.05
C GLU A 158 -5.31 -2.53 -0.97
N TRP A 159 -5.49 -1.97 0.23
CA TRP A 159 -5.64 -0.52 0.42
C TRP A 159 -4.28 0.19 0.34
N SER A 160 -3.19 -0.50 0.69
CA SER A 160 -1.83 0.07 0.62
C SER A 160 -1.27 0.28 -0.80
N VAL A 161 -2.05 -0.11 -1.81
CA VAL A 161 -1.68 -0.18 -3.23
C VAL A 161 -2.79 0.34 -4.15
N ASP A 162 -3.76 1.06 -3.60
CA ASP A 162 -4.79 1.71 -4.40
C ASP A 162 -4.37 3.15 -4.79
N ASP A 163 -5.25 3.87 -5.47
CA ASP A 163 -4.99 5.24 -5.92
C ASP A 163 -5.54 6.28 -4.92
N ILE A 164 -5.79 5.89 -3.66
CA ILE A 164 -6.38 6.74 -2.60
C ILE A 164 -5.35 6.91 -1.48
N CYS A 165 -5.04 8.15 -1.11
CA CYS A 165 -4.14 8.38 0.01
C CYS A 165 -4.78 8.01 1.36
N ASP A 166 -4.21 7.00 2.01
CA ASP A 166 -4.50 6.50 3.34
C ASP A 166 -3.43 6.98 4.35
N ASP A 167 -3.55 8.23 4.80
CA ASP A 167 -2.61 8.86 5.74
C ASP A 167 -3.05 8.81 7.22
N GLY A 168 -4.14 8.12 7.52
CA GLY A 168 -4.73 8.06 8.86
C GLY A 168 -5.31 9.38 9.38
N SER A 169 -5.49 10.41 8.53
CA SER A 169 -6.02 11.72 8.94
C SER A 169 -7.52 11.68 9.29
N HIS A 170 -8.25 10.68 8.79
CA HIS A 170 -9.65 10.45 9.10
C HIS A 170 -9.82 9.34 10.14
N LEU A 171 -10.77 9.55 11.07
CA LEU A 171 -11.13 8.55 12.06
C LEU A 171 -11.59 7.27 11.34
N HIS A 172 -10.92 6.15 11.64
CA HIS A 172 -11.15 4.83 11.01
C HIS A 172 -10.67 4.70 9.55
N MET A 173 -9.58 5.38 9.17
CA MET A 173 -8.83 5.06 7.96
C MET A 173 -7.45 4.47 8.33
N PRO A 174 -6.91 3.55 7.52
CA PRO A 174 -5.54 3.10 7.68
C PRO A 174 -4.56 4.26 7.50
N ASN A 175 -3.36 4.07 8.06
CA ASN A 175 -2.21 4.89 7.76
C ASN A 175 -1.17 4.03 7.02
N TRP A 176 -1.19 4.05 5.69
CA TRP A 176 -0.15 3.46 4.84
C TRP A 176 0.93 4.47 4.45
N ASN A 177 0.79 5.73 4.87
CA ASN A 177 1.70 6.83 4.57
C ASN A 177 3.00 6.80 5.40
N CYS A 178 3.80 5.73 5.27
CA CYS A 178 5.15 5.64 5.85
C CYS A 178 6.13 4.86 4.96
N GLU A 179 7.43 4.96 5.26
CA GLU A 179 8.52 4.37 4.47
C GLU A 179 8.34 2.86 4.20
N LYS A 180 7.85 2.09 5.19
CA LYS A 180 7.58 0.64 5.06
C LYS A 180 6.68 0.31 3.87
N PHE A 181 5.67 1.14 3.64
CA PHE A 181 4.69 0.98 2.57
C PHE A 181 4.95 1.91 1.38
N ARG A 182 6.15 2.51 1.33
CA ARG A 182 6.53 3.50 0.31
C ARG A 182 5.49 4.61 0.18
N TRP A 183 4.99 5.08 1.32
CA TRP A 183 4.05 6.20 1.40
C TRP A 183 2.78 5.86 0.61
N ASP A 184 2.16 4.76 1.04
CA ASP A 184 0.95 4.23 0.43
C ASP A 184 1.13 3.89 -1.06
N SER A 185 2.25 3.23 -1.39
CA SER A 185 2.66 2.95 -2.77
C SER A 185 2.72 4.17 -3.70
N GLY A 186 2.89 5.37 -3.12
CA GLY A 186 2.86 6.65 -3.83
C GLY A 186 1.49 7.33 -3.84
N ALA A 187 0.41 6.68 -3.40
CA ALA A 187 -0.91 7.31 -3.32
C ALA A 187 -0.90 8.52 -2.39
N CYS A 188 -0.12 8.47 -1.31
CA CYS A 188 0.19 9.61 -0.47
C CYS A 188 1.43 10.35 -0.98
N ILE A 189 1.13 11.47 -1.61
CA ILE A 189 2.00 12.40 -2.32
C ILE A 189 3.35 12.68 -1.65
N PHE A 190 4.42 12.65 -2.46
CA PHE A 190 5.71 13.26 -2.15
C PHE A 190 5.80 14.65 -2.78
N CYS A 191 6.07 15.68 -1.99
CA CYS A 191 6.56 16.93 -2.54
C CYS A 191 8.10 16.93 -2.58
N GLY A 192 8.72 17.48 -3.61
CA GLY A 192 10.14 17.61 -3.86
C GLY A 192 10.74 16.74 -4.97
N ASP A 193 9.95 16.04 -5.80
CA ASP A 193 10.47 15.25 -6.94
C ASP A 193 10.54 16.06 -8.26
N GLY A 194 9.94 17.25 -8.29
CA GLY A 194 9.92 18.17 -9.42
C GLY A 194 8.89 17.85 -10.52
N VAL A 195 7.93 16.96 -10.27
CA VAL A 195 6.92 16.53 -11.26
C VAL A 195 5.50 16.69 -10.70
N CYS A 196 4.83 17.80 -11.03
CA CYS A 196 3.40 17.97 -10.72
C CYS A 196 2.50 16.97 -11.45
N ALA A 197 2.03 15.93 -10.76
CA ALA A 197 1.06 14.96 -11.25
C ALA A 197 -0.37 15.32 -10.81
N ASP A 198 -1.07 16.08 -11.67
CA ASP A 198 -2.41 16.64 -11.46
C ASP A 198 -3.52 15.80 -12.12
N ASP A 199 -3.21 14.62 -12.66
CA ASP A 199 -4.25 13.78 -13.22
C ASP A 199 -5.06 13.11 -12.09
N ASN A 200 -6.38 13.04 -12.30
CA ASN A 200 -7.36 12.46 -11.37
C ASN A 200 -7.13 10.97 -11.04
N PHE A 201 -5.98 10.40 -11.42
CA PHE A 201 -5.65 9.00 -11.31
C PHE A 201 -4.28 8.73 -10.68
N THR A 202 -3.41 9.74 -10.57
CA THR A 202 -2.09 9.54 -9.98
C THR A 202 -1.66 10.78 -9.20
N HIS A 203 -1.56 10.63 -7.88
CA HIS A 203 -0.78 11.46 -6.96
C HIS A 203 -1.32 12.82 -6.51
N GLY A 204 -2.50 13.30 -6.91
CA GLY A 204 -3.19 14.40 -6.21
C GLY A 204 -2.36 15.67 -5.94
N GLU A 205 -1.27 15.88 -6.69
CA GLU A 205 -0.35 16.98 -6.45
C GLU A 205 -1.07 18.24 -6.90
N SER A 206 -1.24 19.16 -5.97
CA SER A 206 -1.85 20.46 -6.24
C SER A 206 -0.95 21.54 -5.68
N GLU A 207 -1.12 22.78 -6.12
CA GLU A 207 -0.46 23.95 -5.51
C GLU A 207 -0.64 23.99 -3.98
N LEU A 208 -1.78 23.48 -3.48
CA LEU A 208 -2.09 23.45 -2.06
C LEU A 208 -1.38 22.32 -1.30
N THR A 209 -1.18 21.17 -1.95
CA THR A 209 -0.62 19.96 -1.33
C THR A 209 0.89 19.82 -1.56
N CYS A 210 1.40 20.19 -2.74
CA CYS A 210 2.83 20.16 -3.11
C CYS A 210 3.26 21.38 -3.93
N PRO A 211 3.33 22.58 -3.33
CA PRO A 211 3.72 23.81 -4.03
C PRO A 211 5.16 23.81 -4.57
N GLN A 212 6.01 22.88 -4.12
CA GLN A 212 7.37 22.72 -4.63
C GLN A 212 7.40 21.97 -5.97
N ASP A 213 6.48 21.04 -6.19
CA ASP A 213 6.42 20.21 -7.41
C ASP A 213 5.36 20.70 -8.39
N CYS A 214 4.29 21.29 -7.86
CA CYS A 214 3.23 22.02 -8.55
C CYS A 214 3.32 23.53 -8.31
N PRO A 215 4.36 24.22 -8.79
CA PRO A 215 4.26 25.66 -8.98
C PRO A 215 3.16 25.89 -10.03
N SER A 216 2.09 26.58 -9.65
CA SER A 216 0.95 27.05 -10.45
C SER A 216 0.85 26.49 -11.87
N LYS A 217 -0.09 25.55 -12.05
CA LYS A 217 -0.58 25.12 -13.37
C LYS A 217 -1.83 25.90 -13.69
N CYS A 218 -2.01 26.23 -14.97
CA CYS A 218 -3.16 26.94 -15.52
C CYS A 218 -4.51 26.58 -14.84
N GLY A 219 -5.27 27.58 -14.42
CA GLY A 219 -6.54 27.56 -13.69
C GLY A 219 -6.57 28.41 -12.40
N ASP A 220 -5.48 29.08 -12.00
CA ASP A 220 -5.39 29.83 -10.73
C ASP A 220 -5.75 31.33 -10.85
N HIS A 221 -6.03 31.81 -12.08
CA HIS A 221 -6.31 33.20 -12.43
C HIS A 221 -5.17 34.20 -12.16
N PHE A 222 -3.95 33.74 -11.90
CA PHE A 222 -2.76 34.57 -11.68
C PHE A 222 -1.66 34.25 -12.70
N CYS A 223 -1.50 35.12 -13.70
CA CYS A 223 -0.40 35.02 -14.67
C CYS A 223 0.96 35.35 -13.99
N ASN A 224 1.71 34.32 -13.60
CA ASN A 224 2.92 34.42 -12.79
C ASN A 224 4.18 34.63 -13.66
N TRP A 225 4.48 35.88 -14.03
CA TRP A 225 5.51 36.20 -15.04
C TRP A 225 7.00 36.19 -14.58
N ILE A 226 7.33 35.82 -13.35
CA ILE A 226 8.65 36.18 -12.79
C ILE A 226 9.79 35.20 -13.15
N GLU A 227 10.88 35.83 -13.59
CA GLU A 227 12.04 35.33 -14.31
C GLU A 227 13.03 34.45 -13.54
N SER A 228 13.73 33.64 -14.35
CA SER A 228 15.16 33.35 -14.30
C SER A 228 15.70 32.55 -13.11
N LEU A 229 15.71 31.23 -13.26
CA LEU A 229 16.94 30.41 -13.21
C LEU A 229 16.53 28.93 -13.37
N ASN A 230 16.52 28.45 -14.62
CA ASN A 230 16.46 27.05 -15.02
C ASN A 230 15.46 26.15 -14.27
N TRP A 231 14.42 25.75 -15.01
CA TRP A 231 13.62 24.53 -14.81
C TRP A 231 12.43 24.72 -13.85
N VAL A 232 11.26 25.04 -14.41
CA VAL A 232 9.94 24.36 -14.33
C VAL A 232 8.88 25.34 -14.89
N GLY A 233 8.11 24.90 -15.89
CA GLY A 233 6.83 25.43 -16.40
C GLY A 233 6.68 26.96 -16.57
N GLU A 234 6.85 27.47 -17.79
CA GLU A 234 6.35 28.81 -18.14
C GLU A 234 4.82 28.79 -18.27
N GLU A 235 4.12 29.60 -17.48
CA GLU A 235 2.75 30.01 -17.81
C GLU A 235 2.80 31.14 -18.84
N ASP A 236 3.10 30.80 -20.09
CA ASP A 236 2.94 31.72 -21.20
C ASP A 236 1.52 31.61 -21.79
N GLY A 237 1.12 32.61 -22.60
CA GLY A 237 -0.17 32.60 -23.29
C GLY A 237 -0.36 31.46 -24.30
N HIS A 238 0.65 30.61 -24.48
CA HIS A 238 0.59 29.41 -25.33
C HIS A 238 0.27 28.15 -24.52
N HIS A 239 0.74 28.07 -23.28
CA HIS A 239 0.59 26.91 -22.39
C HIS A 239 -0.57 27.06 -21.39
N CYS A 240 -0.94 28.30 -21.01
CA CYS A 240 -1.98 28.60 -20.00
C CYS A 240 -2.87 29.80 -20.39
N ALA A 241 -3.57 29.73 -21.53
CA ALA A 241 -4.35 30.85 -22.06
C ALA A 241 -5.45 31.37 -21.10
N ASP A 242 -6.12 30.48 -20.36
CA ASP A 242 -7.27 30.84 -19.51
C ASP A 242 -6.89 31.73 -18.30
N ASP A 243 -5.64 31.66 -17.81
CA ASP A 243 -5.16 32.44 -16.65
C ASP A 243 -4.52 33.78 -17.04
N CYS A 244 -3.92 33.83 -18.22
CA CYS A 244 -3.31 35.04 -18.76
C CYS A 244 -4.29 35.87 -19.63
N GLU A 245 -5.55 35.46 -19.74
CA GLU A 245 -6.61 36.17 -20.49
C GLU A 245 -7.15 37.45 -19.81
N LEU A 246 -6.64 37.85 -18.64
CA LEU A 246 -7.18 38.99 -17.87
C LEU A 246 -6.26 40.18 -17.64
N PHE A 247 -5.11 40.27 -18.31
CA PHE A 247 -4.55 41.58 -18.60
C PHE A 247 -5.01 42.00 -19.99
N GLU A 248 -6.27 42.43 -20.12
CA GLU A 248 -6.60 43.35 -21.20
C GLU A 248 -5.71 44.58 -20.97
N PRO A 249 -4.67 44.80 -21.81
CA PRO A 249 -3.97 46.07 -21.78
C PRO A 249 -5.06 47.06 -22.13
N SER A 250 -5.34 47.99 -21.21
CA SER A 250 -6.34 49.03 -21.34
C SER A 250 -6.64 49.35 -22.79
N ASP A 251 -7.91 49.43 -23.19
CA ASP A 251 -8.40 49.96 -24.47
C ASP A 251 -7.81 51.35 -24.79
N GLN A 252 -6.49 51.42 -24.96
CA GLN A 252 -5.72 52.61 -25.15
C GLN A 252 -5.81 52.86 -26.63
N GLU A 253 -6.85 53.59 -27.01
CA GLU A 253 -6.95 54.16 -28.34
C GLU A 253 -5.72 55.03 -28.57
N CYS A 254 -4.80 54.53 -29.39
CA CYS A 254 -3.70 55.34 -29.87
C CYS A 254 -4.23 56.42 -30.83
N PRO A 255 -3.60 57.62 -30.86
CA PRO A 255 -3.90 58.62 -31.88
C PRO A 255 -3.79 58.05 -33.30
N GLU A 256 -4.50 58.65 -34.26
CA GLU A 256 -4.48 58.22 -35.67
C GLU A 256 -3.04 58.05 -36.19
N GLY A 257 -2.75 56.90 -36.81
CA GLY A 257 -1.42 56.54 -37.31
C GLY A 257 -0.48 55.91 -36.27
N LYS A 258 -1.00 55.47 -35.11
CA LYS A 258 -0.26 54.73 -34.09
C LYS A 258 -0.96 53.43 -33.68
N VAL A 259 -0.17 52.47 -33.23
CA VAL A 259 -0.60 51.17 -32.68
C VAL A 259 0.05 50.95 -31.32
N VAL A 260 -0.64 50.26 -30.41
CA VAL A 260 -0.10 49.87 -29.10
C VAL A 260 0.94 48.77 -29.33
N ASP A 261 2.16 48.99 -28.87
CA ASP A 261 3.26 48.03 -28.90
C ASP A 261 3.16 47.00 -27.75
N CYS A 262 4.04 46.01 -27.71
CA CYS A 262 4.02 44.92 -26.73
C CYS A 262 4.25 45.40 -25.29
N ASN A 263 4.86 46.59 -25.12
CA ASN A 263 5.05 47.26 -23.84
C ASN A 263 3.89 48.18 -23.44
N GLY A 264 2.79 48.20 -24.22
CA GLY A 264 1.61 49.02 -23.93
C GLY A 264 1.75 50.49 -24.34
N THR A 265 2.77 50.86 -25.12
CA THR A 265 3.01 52.24 -25.56
C THR A 265 2.60 52.48 -27.01
N CYS A 266 2.12 53.68 -27.34
CA CYS A 266 1.67 54.00 -28.69
C CYS A 266 2.81 54.37 -29.64
N GLN A 267 3.15 53.46 -30.54
CA GLN A 267 4.20 53.60 -31.56
C GLN A 267 3.59 53.88 -32.95
N PRO A 268 4.34 54.49 -33.89
CA PRO A 268 3.85 54.73 -35.25
C PRO A 268 3.42 53.41 -35.92
N SER A 269 2.22 53.34 -36.50
CA SER A 269 1.78 52.13 -37.19
C SER A 269 2.58 51.86 -38.47
N SER A 270 3.36 52.83 -38.95
CA SER A 270 4.27 52.69 -40.09
C SER A 270 5.48 51.81 -39.81
N ARG A 271 5.69 51.45 -38.54
CA ARG A 271 6.76 50.59 -38.08
C ARG A 271 6.37 49.12 -38.04
N LEU A 272 5.06 48.85 -38.02
CA LEU A 272 4.55 47.49 -37.96
C LEU A 272 4.57 46.88 -39.36
N GLY A 273 5.40 45.86 -39.61
CA GLY A 273 5.57 45.29 -40.95
C GLY A 273 6.39 46.20 -41.88
N ASP A 274 7.44 46.86 -41.37
CA ASP A 274 8.32 47.76 -42.13
C ASP A 274 9.59 47.08 -42.72
N ASP A 275 9.58 45.74 -42.79
CA ASP A 275 10.69 44.84 -43.15
C ASP A 275 11.87 44.91 -42.16
N ALA A 276 11.69 45.50 -40.97
CA ALA A 276 12.70 45.53 -39.92
C ALA A 276 12.12 45.10 -38.58
N CYS A 277 12.82 44.21 -37.89
CA CYS A 277 12.33 43.72 -36.62
C CYS A 277 12.49 44.72 -35.45
N ASP A 278 11.37 45.29 -35.01
CA ASP A 278 11.28 46.23 -33.89
C ASP A 278 11.19 45.50 -32.52
N HIS A 279 12.35 45.12 -31.97
CA HIS A 279 12.48 44.23 -30.79
C HIS A 279 12.74 44.91 -29.44
N GLY A 280 12.37 46.19 -29.30
CA GLY A 280 12.29 46.81 -27.97
C GLY A 280 13.59 46.91 -27.16
N TYR A 281 14.79 46.80 -27.77
CA TYR A 281 16.10 46.68 -27.09
C TYR A 281 16.41 47.81 -26.06
N TYR A 282 15.62 48.89 -26.03
CA TYR A 282 15.57 49.86 -24.95
C TYR A 282 14.12 50.28 -24.69
N ALA A 283 13.77 50.59 -23.44
CA ALA A 283 12.42 51.01 -22.97
C ALA A 283 11.80 52.27 -23.63
N VAL A 284 12.42 52.77 -24.72
CA VAL A 284 11.97 53.90 -25.53
C VAL A 284 11.86 53.55 -27.03
N SER A 285 12.19 52.31 -27.40
CA SER A 285 12.11 51.82 -28.78
C SER A 285 10.79 51.08 -28.97
N PRO A 286 10.21 51.11 -30.19
CA PRO A 286 9.08 50.25 -30.52
C PRO A 286 9.40 48.79 -30.25
N ASP A 287 8.44 48.10 -29.66
CA ASP A 287 8.51 46.66 -29.41
C ASP A 287 7.28 46.00 -30.02
N PHE A 288 7.43 45.45 -31.22
CA PHE A 288 6.38 44.74 -31.95
C PHE A 288 6.59 43.22 -31.97
N GLN A 289 7.55 42.72 -31.20
CA GLN A 289 7.84 41.29 -31.00
C GLN A 289 6.84 40.59 -30.07
N CYS A 290 5.55 40.64 -30.40
CA CYS A 290 4.54 39.85 -29.71
C CYS A 290 3.49 39.33 -30.68
N TRP A 291 2.90 38.20 -30.31
CA TRP A 291 1.91 37.48 -31.10
C TRP A 291 0.72 38.37 -31.54
N ARG A 292 0.27 39.34 -30.71
CA ARG A 292 -0.84 40.24 -31.02
C ARG A 292 -0.59 41.08 -32.27
N LEU A 293 0.67 41.42 -32.48
CA LEU A 293 1.14 42.20 -33.62
C LEU A 293 1.71 41.28 -34.70
N ASN A 294 1.41 39.98 -34.62
CA ASN A 294 1.90 38.94 -35.51
C ASN A 294 3.43 39.01 -35.68
N TRP A 295 4.15 39.20 -34.58
CA TRP A 295 5.62 39.31 -34.57
C TRP A 295 6.12 40.34 -35.56
N ASP A 296 5.69 41.58 -35.35
CA ASP A 296 5.93 42.70 -36.27
C ASP A 296 5.41 42.43 -37.69
N ASN A 297 4.17 41.94 -37.80
CA ASN A 297 3.54 41.50 -39.05
C ASN A 297 4.37 40.46 -39.85
N GLY A 298 5.25 39.73 -39.17
CA GLY A 298 6.13 38.70 -39.73
C GLY A 298 7.59 39.15 -39.89
N ASP A 299 7.92 40.40 -39.55
CA ASP A 299 9.29 40.92 -39.67
C ASP A 299 10.21 40.40 -38.57
N CYS A 300 9.67 39.95 -37.45
CA CYS A 300 10.43 39.45 -36.30
C CYS A 300 10.43 37.92 -36.14
N ASP A 301 9.73 37.18 -37.01
CA ASP A 301 9.69 35.72 -36.97
C ASP A 301 10.88 35.13 -37.74
N ARG A 302 12.00 34.87 -37.04
CA ARG A 302 13.19 34.03 -37.39
C ARG A 302 13.82 34.16 -38.80
N CYS A 303 13.26 34.92 -39.72
CA CYS A 303 13.78 35.20 -41.05
C CYS A 303 13.58 36.71 -41.35
N GLY A 304 14.53 37.36 -42.00
CA GLY A 304 14.59 38.79 -42.32
C GLY A 304 15.76 39.55 -41.67
N ASP A 305 16.54 38.98 -40.76
CA ASP A 305 17.60 39.69 -40.03
C ASP A 305 18.99 39.65 -40.71
N ASN A 306 19.09 38.94 -41.84
CA ASN A 306 20.32 38.66 -42.59
C ASN A 306 21.41 37.90 -41.81
N VAL A 307 21.06 37.21 -40.71
CA VAL A 307 21.98 36.47 -39.85
C VAL A 307 21.46 35.05 -39.60
N CYS A 308 21.95 34.08 -40.37
CA CYS A 308 21.61 32.67 -40.17
C CYS A 308 22.08 32.09 -38.82
N TYR A 309 21.15 31.87 -37.87
CA TYR A 309 21.39 31.15 -36.62
C TYR A 309 21.20 29.64 -36.80
N TYR A 310 22.31 28.93 -37.01
CA TYR A 310 22.39 27.49 -37.37
C TYR A 310 21.63 26.47 -36.48
N PHE A 311 21.12 26.86 -35.32
CA PHE A 311 20.34 25.97 -34.44
C PHE A 311 18.83 26.22 -34.51
N ASP A 312 18.43 27.37 -35.04
CA ASP A 312 17.06 27.87 -34.99
C ASP A 312 16.50 28.26 -36.37
N GLU A 313 17.37 28.34 -37.38
CA GLU A 313 17.07 28.73 -38.76
C GLU A 313 17.77 27.78 -39.74
N ASP A 314 17.06 27.34 -40.78
CA ASP A 314 17.65 26.60 -41.90
C ASP A 314 17.22 27.18 -43.26
N HIS A 315 17.82 26.68 -44.35
CA HIS A 315 17.51 27.17 -45.70
C HIS A 315 16.08 26.85 -46.15
N GLU A 316 15.43 25.83 -45.58
CA GLU A 316 14.05 25.47 -45.94
C GLU A 316 13.03 26.38 -45.26
N SER A 317 13.35 26.84 -44.05
CA SER A 317 12.53 27.74 -43.24
C SER A 317 12.83 29.23 -43.49
N CYS A 318 14.09 29.61 -43.71
CA CYS A 318 14.56 30.99 -43.89
C CYS A 318 15.53 31.14 -45.08
N PRO A 319 15.06 31.02 -46.33
CA PRO A 319 15.94 30.97 -47.50
C PRO A 319 16.71 32.27 -47.80
N GLU A 320 16.22 33.42 -47.32
CA GLU A 320 16.86 34.73 -47.52
C GLU A 320 18.03 34.95 -46.54
N ASP A 321 17.87 34.54 -45.27
CA ASP A 321 18.89 34.71 -44.22
C ASP A 321 19.91 33.58 -44.17
N CYS A 322 19.46 32.35 -44.47
CA CYS A 322 20.27 31.15 -44.57
C CYS A 322 20.43 30.71 -46.05
N PRO A 323 21.10 31.49 -46.92
CA PRO A 323 21.32 31.07 -48.29
C PRO A 323 22.16 29.80 -48.29
N VAL A 324 21.77 28.79 -49.06
CA VAL A 324 22.59 27.59 -49.30
C VAL A 324 23.98 28.04 -49.75
N ARG A 325 24.96 27.94 -48.85
CA ARG A 325 26.35 28.17 -49.23
C ARG A 325 26.71 27.10 -50.27
N PRO A 326 27.19 27.47 -51.47
CA PRO A 326 27.71 26.47 -52.40
C PRO A 326 28.84 25.73 -51.69
N TYR A 327 28.74 24.40 -51.62
CA TYR A 327 29.84 23.57 -51.16
C TYR A 327 31.02 23.80 -52.10
N ILE A 328 31.98 24.62 -51.67
CA ILE A 328 33.26 24.76 -52.35
C ILE A 328 34.13 23.60 -51.82
N PRO A 329 34.43 22.59 -52.64
CA PRO A 329 35.19 21.43 -52.21
C PRO A 329 36.63 21.75 -51.79
#